data_AF-A0A9D5WB52-F1
#
_entry.id   AF-A0A9D5WB52-F1
#
_cell.length_a   1.000
_cell.length_b   1.000
_cell.length_c   1.000
_cell.angle_alpha   90.00
_cell.angle_beta   90.00
_cell.angle_gamma   90.00
#
_symmetry.space_group_name_H-M   'P 1'
#
loop_
_entity.id
_entity.type
_entity.pdbx_description
1 polymer ?
#
loop_
_entity_poly.entity_id
_entity_poly.type
_entity_poly.pdbx_seq_one_letter_code
_entity_poly.pdbx_strand_id
1 'polypeptide(L)'
;MGDSLKSYVQGAFIGSGNLYMDILDNTTGAKTGEILLGNVTAFKLTTPVITKVDMKSKTRSSYGNVTKSVITGYKQSLEFTLSDYTQDTLRLAFLGDNEELVQRTGAVNAEEITPYAGKYTKLTYRNLKNAPNDVVVMLATDTSVTFVAGTDYEVDYETGRIYTIEGASITDAQKLKVDYSYDALTGSITNISTNKRIEAYVRFIGLDRVNRRNCELELFKASITPASEIDLISGKFTELKFSGEVLTTDDGTGRFLFLA
;
A
#
# COMPACT_ATOMS: atom_id res chain seq x y z
N MET A 1 25.30 -58.33 -8.94
CA MET A 1 25.59 -56.98 -8.41
C MET A 1 24.69 -56.02 -9.16
N GLY A 2 23.54 -55.69 -8.57
CA GLY A 2 22.57 -54.80 -9.20
C GLY A 2 23.01 -53.36 -9.04
N ASP A 3 23.37 -52.74 -10.15
CA ASP A 3 23.64 -51.31 -10.22
C ASP A 3 22.31 -50.58 -10.04
N SER A 4 22.01 -50.12 -8.83
CA SER A 4 20.87 -49.24 -8.57
C SER A 4 21.22 -47.85 -9.08
N LEU A 5 21.20 -47.69 -10.40
CA LEU A 5 21.28 -46.40 -11.06
C LEU A 5 20.17 -45.52 -10.46
N LYS A 6 20.56 -44.47 -9.73
CA LYS A 6 19.60 -43.46 -9.26
C LYS A 6 18.91 -42.90 -10.51
N SER A 7 17.66 -43.28 -10.73
CA SER A 7 16.86 -42.78 -11.84
C SER A 7 16.81 -41.27 -11.73
N TYR A 8 17.28 -40.57 -12.76
CA TYR A 8 17.17 -39.12 -12.85
C TYR A 8 15.68 -38.73 -12.77
N VAL A 9 15.33 -37.93 -11.76
CA VAL A 9 14.04 -37.25 -11.68
C VAL A 9 14.28 -35.79 -12.06
N GLN A 10 13.62 -35.32 -13.12
CA GLN A 10 13.77 -33.95 -13.58
C GLN A 10 13.25 -32.96 -12.52
N GLY A 11 14.13 -32.17 -11.93
CA GLY A 11 13.79 -31.14 -10.95
C GLY A 11 13.25 -29.85 -11.57
N ALA A 12 12.20 -29.93 -12.38
CA ALA A 12 11.51 -28.75 -12.90
C ALA A 12 10.59 -28.14 -11.82
N PHE A 13 10.41 -26.81 -11.82
CA PHE A 13 9.62 -26.10 -10.81
C PHE A 13 8.68 -25.10 -11.47
N ILE A 14 7.40 -25.19 -11.12
CA ILE A 14 6.41 -24.13 -11.38
C ILE A 14 5.75 -23.84 -10.03
N GLY A 15 6.09 -22.70 -9.44
CA GLY A 15 5.56 -22.29 -8.15
C GLY A 15 4.19 -21.63 -8.27
N SER A 16 3.28 -22.00 -7.39
CA SER A 16 2.10 -21.20 -7.06
C SER A 16 1.95 -21.15 -5.56
N GLY A 17 1.53 -20.05 -4.96
CA GLY A 17 1.44 -19.98 -3.51
C GLY A 17 0.90 -18.67 -2.99
N ASN A 18 0.89 -18.57 -1.67
CA ASN A 18 0.45 -17.40 -0.92
C ASN A 18 1.67 -16.70 -0.32
N LEU A 19 1.66 -15.37 -0.36
CA LEU A 19 2.68 -14.54 0.27
C LEU A 19 2.11 -13.90 1.52
N TYR A 20 2.75 -14.18 2.65
CA TYR A 20 2.47 -13.61 3.94
C TYR A 20 3.57 -12.61 4.30
N MET A 21 3.19 -11.53 4.97
CA MET A 21 4.11 -10.52 5.45
C MET A 21 3.75 -10.13 6.87
N ASP A 22 4.74 -10.01 7.73
CA ASP A 22 4.61 -9.48 9.09
C ASP A 22 5.41 -8.20 9.17
N ILE A 23 4.73 -7.07 9.23
CA ILE A 23 5.36 -5.76 9.34
C ILE A 23 5.92 -5.66 10.75
N LEU A 24 7.24 -5.53 10.86
CA LEU A 24 7.91 -5.42 12.14
C LEU A 24 7.65 -4.04 12.74
N ASP A 25 7.50 -4.00 14.06
CA ASP A 25 7.37 -2.74 14.78
C ASP A 25 8.64 -1.89 14.57
N ASN A 26 8.47 -0.66 14.08
CA ASN A 26 9.57 0.21 13.67
C ASN A 26 10.50 0.63 14.81
N THR A 27 10.08 0.45 16.07
CA THR A 27 10.82 0.86 17.28
C THR A 27 11.51 -0.34 17.94
N THR A 28 10.81 -1.46 18.07
CA THR A 28 11.25 -2.65 18.80
C THR A 28 11.79 -3.76 17.89
N GLY A 29 11.44 -3.73 16.59
CA GLY A 29 11.75 -4.81 15.64
C GLY A 29 10.96 -6.10 15.89
N ALA A 30 9.95 -6.05 16.78
CA ALA A 30 9.14 -7.20 17.12
C ALA A 30 8.14 -7.54 16.00
N LYS A 31 7.79 -8.82 15.92
CA LYS A 31 6.71 -9.34 15.06
C LYS A 31 5.36 -8.82 15.52
N THR A 32 4.52 -8.37 14.59
CA THR A 32 3.18 -7.86 14.86
C THR A 32 2.08 -8.81 14.37
N GLY A 33 2.44 -9.77 13.51
CA GLY A 33 1.57 -10.80 12.98
C GLY A 33 1.59 -10.87 11.46
N GLU A 34 1.46 -12.08 10.92
CA GLU A 34 1.47 -12.32 9.48
C GLU A 34 0.12 -11.95 8.85
N ILE A 35 0.14 -11.06 7.87
CA ILE A 35 -0.99 -10.74 6.99
C ILE A 35 -0.83 -11.41 5.63
N LEU A 36 -1.94 -11.88 5.05
CA LEU A 36 -1.97 -12.38 3.68
C LEU A 36 -2.03 -11.19 2.72
N LEU A 37 -1.11 -11.11 1.76
CA LEU A 37 -1.01 -9.98 0.83
C LEU A 37 -2.00 -10.03 -0.34
N GLY A 38 -2.87 -11.04 -0.39
CA GLY A 38 -3.78 -11.29 -1.51
C GLY A 38 -3.09 -11.98 -2.68
N ASN A 39 -3.61 -11.76 -3.90
CA ASN A 39 -3.11 -12.38 -5.11
C ASN A 39 -1.77 -11.76 -5.56
N VAL A 40 -0.71 -12.57 -5.47
CA VAL A 40 0.65 -12.22 -5.91
C VAL A 40 0.89 -12.77 -7.31
N THR A 41 1.01 -11.90 -8.31
CA THR A 41 1.20 -12.28 -9.71
C THR A 41 2.64 -12.63 -10.05
N ALA A 42 3.59 -12.08 -9.30
CA ALA A 42 5.01 -12.39 -9.41
C ALA A 42 5.68 -12.25 -8.05
N PHE A 43 6.54 -13.22 -7.71
CA PHE A 43 7.45 -13.14 -6.57
C PHE A 43 8.82 -13.65 -7.00
N LYS A 44 9.85 -12.81 -6.82
CA LYS A 44 11.21 -13.06 -7.27
C LYS A 44 12.18 -12.81 -6.12
N LEU A 45 13.19 -13.66 -6.04
CA LEU A 45 14.32 -13.51 -5.14
C LEU A 45 15.59 -13.57 -5.97
N THR A 46 16.49 -12.61 -5.78
CA THR A 46 17.79 -12.65 -6.46
C THR A 46 18.70 -13.70 -5.80
N THR A 47 19.59 -14.29 -6.58
CA THR A 47 20.71 -15.05 -6.01
C THR A 47 21.63 -14.08 -5.25
N PRO A 48 22.27 -14.50 -4.15
CA PRO A 48 23.18 -13.63 -3.41
C PRO A 48 24.26 -13.03 -4.31
N VAL A 49 24.25 -11.70 -4.45
CA VAL A 49 25.25 -10.95 -5.20
C VAL A 49 26.46 -10.77 -4.30
N ILE A 50 27.62 -11.27 -4.74
CA ILE A 50 28.86 -11.26 -3.98
C ILE A 50 29.70 -10.04 -4.39
N THR A 51 30.01 -9.17 -3.44
CA THR A 51 30.98 -8.08 -3.65
C THR A 51 32.36 -8.55 -3.21
N LYS A 52 33.38 -8.34 -4.06
CA LYS A 52 34.77 -8.75 -3.80
C LYS A 52 35.73 -7.60 -4.02
N VAL A 53 36.82 -7.62 -3.26
CA VAL A 53 37.98 -6.74 -3.48
C VAL A 53 39.14 -7.61 -3.95
N ASP A 54 39.63 -7.30 -5.15
CA ASP A 54 40.72 -8.02 -5.80
C ASP A 54 42.03 -7.25 -5.67
N MET A 55 43.07 -7.93 -5.18
CA MET A 55 44.44 -7.45 -5.27
C MET A 55 44.96 -7.74 -6.67
N LYS A 56 45.14 -6.68 -7.47
CA LYS A 56 45.81 -6.77 -8.77
C LYS A 56 47.31 -6.61 -8.61
N SER A 57 48.08 -7.54 -9.14
CA SER A 57 49.54 -7.48 -9.15
C SER A 57 50.03 -6.25 -9.93
N LYS A 58 51.07 -5.62 -9.40
CA LYS A 58 51.81 -4.53 -10.07
C LYS A 58 53.22 -4.94 -10.49
N THR A 59 53.56 -6.24 -10.40
CA THR A 59 54.88 -6.72 -10.81
C THR A 59 55.00 -6.77 -12.33
N ARG A 60 56.22 -6.68 -12.86
CA ARG A 60 56.48 -6.64 -14.31
C ARG A 60 55.94 -7.87 -15.06
N SER A 61 55.94 -9.05 -14.43
CA SER A 61 55.55 -10.32 -15.06
C SER A 61 54.07 -10.67 -14.95
N SER A 62 53.32 -10.02 -14.05
CA SER A 62 51.89 -10.32 -13.84
C SER A 62 51.03 -9.07 -13.65
N TYR A 63 51.50 -7.91 -14.14
CA TYR A 63 50.80 -6.64 -14.02
C TYR A 63 49.36 -6.75 -14.50
N GLY A 64 48.41 -6.43 -13.62
CA GLY A 64 46.96 -6.49 -13.90
C GLY A 64 46.27 -7.80 -13.51
N ASN A 65 47.01 -8.88 -13.23
CA ASN A 65 46.43 -10.15 -12.81
C ASN A 65 45.96 -10.09 -11.35
N VAL A 66 44.83 -10.73 -11.04
CA VAL A 66 44.34 -10.88 -9.66
C VAL A 66 45.18 -11.94 -8.94
N THR A 67 45.82 -11.56 -7.83
CA THR A 67 46.66 -12.46 -7.02
C THR A 67 46.00 -12.90 -5.72
N LYS A 68 45.07 -12.09 -5.20
CA LYS A 68 44.21 -12.44 -4.06
C LYS A 68 42.84 -11.80 -4.26
N SER A 69 41.79 -12.45 -3.79
CA SER A 69 40.42 -11.94 -3.78
C SER A 69 39.80 -12.18 -2.41
N VAL A 70 39.13 -11.18 -1.86
CA VAL A 70 38.41 -11.26 -0.58
C VAL A 70 36.98 -10.83 -0.81
N ILE A 71 36.03 -11.64 -0.32
CA ILE A 71 34.61 -11.29 -0.34
C ILE A 71 34.35 -10.28 0.78
N THR A 72 33.76 -9.14 0.44
CA THR A 72 33.49 -8.04 1.37
C THR A 72 32.01 -7.84 1.66
N GLY A 73 31.12 -8.51 0.93
CA GLY A 73 29.69 -8.44 1.21
C GLY A 73 28.87 -9.38 0.34
N TYR A 74 27.64 -9.60 0.80
CA TYR A 74 26.58 -10.29 0.08
C TYR A 74 25.34 -9.41 0.12
N LYS A 75 24.66 -9.30 -1.02
CA LYS A 75 23.36 -8.60 -1.12
C LYS A 75 22.35 -9.52 -1.76
N GLN A 76 21.17 -9.62 -1.17
CA GLN A 76 20.03 -10.31 -1.74
C GLN A 76 18.84 -9.37 -1.76
N SER A 77 18.07 -9.43 -2.83
CA SER A 77 16.90 -8.57 -3.06
C SER A 77 15.70 -9.42 -3.42
N LEU A 78 14.52 -8.91 -3.09
CA LEU A 78 13.26 -9.51 -3.45
C LEU A 78 12.42 -8.50 -4.25
N GLU A 79 11.55 -9.02 -5.11
CA GLU A 79 10.54 -8.23 -5.81
C GLU A 79 9.23 -9.00 -5.80
N PHE A 80 8.11 -8.32 -5.57
CA PHE A 80 6.79 -8.90 -5.74
C PHE A 80 5.80 -7.92 -6.36
N THR A 81 4.76 -8.48 -6.98
CA THR A 81 3.68 -7.73 -7.60
C THR A 81 2.34 -8.26 -7.13
N LEU A 82 1.46 -7.37 -6.68
CA LEU A 82 0.11 -7.68 -6.24
C LEU A 82 -0.90 -7.12 -7.23
N SER A 83 -1.99 -7.86 -7.46
CA SER A 83 -3.16 -7.36 -8.20
C SER A 83 -4.29 -6.88 -7.28
N ASP A 84 -4.23 -7.22 -5.99
CA ASP A 84 -5.33 -7.00 -5.07
C ASP A 84 -5.18 -5.66 -4.34
N TYR A 85 -6.25 -4.85 -4.40
CA TYR A 85 -6.37 -3.55 -3.75
C TYR A 85 -7.19 -3.70 -2.46
N THR A 86 -6.51 -3.97 -1.35
CA THR A 86 -7.11 -4.00 -0.02
C THR A 86 -6.52 -2.87 0.80
N GLN A 87 -7.13 -2.56 1.95
CA GLN A 87 -6.62 -1.55 2.86
C GLN A 87 -5.17 -1.87 3.30
N ASP A 88 -4.83 -3.15 3.46
CA ASP A 88 -3.49 -3.58 3.84
C ASP A 88 -2.45 -3.39 2.73
N THR A 89 -2.80 -3.73 1.49
CA THR A 89 -1.89 -3.56 0.35
C THR A 89 -1.71 -2.09 0.00
N LEU A 90 -2.76 -1.28 0.15
CA LEU A 90 -2.70 0.18 0.00
C LEU A 90 -1.83 0.84 1.08
N ARG A 91 -1.93 0.39 2.33
CA ARG A 91 -1.02 0.84 3.41
C ARG A 91 0.43 0.58 3.05
N LEU A 92 0.75 -0.61 2.54
CA LEU A 92 2.12 -0.94 2.13
C LEU A 92 2.56 -0.06 0.96
N ALA A 93 1.68 0.14 -0.03
CA ALA A 93 1.98 0.90 -1.24
C ALA A 93 2.23 2.39 -0.98
N PHE A 94 1.48 2.98 -0.04
CA PHE A 94 1.57 4.40 0.29
C PHE A 94 2.43 4.72 1.52
N LEU A 95 3.15 3.72 2.06
CA LEU A 95 3.90 3.83 3.32
C LEU A 95 3.03 4.42 4.43
N GLY A 96 1.82 3.88 4.54
CA GLY A 96 0.75 4.45 5.33
C GLY A 96 0.43 3.69 6.60
N ASP A 97 -0.55 4.20 7.32
CA ASP A 97 -1.22 3.52 8.42
C ASP A 97 -2.72 3.42 8.14
N ASN A 98 -3.30 2.34 8.64
CA ASN A 98 -4.72 2.08 8.49
C ASN A 98 -5.48 2.67 9.68
N GLU A 99 -6.54 3.38 9.37
CA GLU A 99 -7.46 3.98 10.33
C GLU A 99 -8.89 3.59 9.95
N GLU A 100 -9.72 3.38 10.96
CA GLU A 100 -11.15 3.14 10.75
C GLU A 100 -11.89 4.48 10.73
N LEU A 101 -12.60 4.76 9.65
CA LEU A 101 -13.56 5.85 9.64
C LEU A 101 -14.80 5.39 10.39
N VAL A 102 -15.10 6.05 11.51
CA VAL A 102 -16.34 5.84 12.26
C VAL A 102 -17.07 7.16 12.39
N GLN A 103 -18.13 7.34 11.62
CA GLN A 103 -19.08 8.44 11.74
C GLN A 103 -20.40 7.90 12.31
N ARG A 104 -20.90 8.51 13.38
CA ARG A 104 -22.24 8.22 13.92
C ARG A 104 -23.27 9.10 13.23
N THR A 105 -24.54 8.70 13.21
CA THR A 105 -25.61 9.59 12.73
C THR A 105 -25.70 10.84 13.60
N GLY A 106 -26.00 11.98 12.98
CA GLY A 106 -26.10 13.25 13.68
C GLY A 106 -26.65 14.37 12.81
N ALA A 107 -26.62 15.57 13.36
CA ALA A 107 -26.94 16.80 12.65
C ALA A 107 -25.91 17.88 13.03
N VAL A 108 -25.58 18.73 12.06
CA VAL A 108 -24.80 19.95 12.26
C VAL A 108 -25.73 21.13 12.04
N ASN A 109 -25.68 22.07 12.96
CA ASN A 109 -26.34 23.36 12.83
C ASN A 109 -25.25 24.43 12.64
N ALA A 110 -25.40 25.23 11.60
CA ALA A 110 -24.58 26.37 11.24
C ALA A 110 -23.08 26.06 11.06
N GLU A 111 -22.74 25.03 10.27
CA GLU A 111 -21.36 24.85 9.81
C GLU A 111 -20.96 26.04 8.93
N GLU A 112 -19.92 26.76 9.32
CA GLU A 112 -19.43 27.90 8.55
C GLU A 112 -18.53 27.41 7.40
N ILE A 113 -18.89 27.80 6.17
CA ILE A 113 -18.09 27.55 4.97
C ILE A 113 -17.84 28.85 4.21
N THR A 114 -16.77 28.87 3.41
CA THR A 114 -16.46 29.98 2.50
C THR A 114 -16.26 29.41 1.09
N PRO A 115 -17.35 29.14 0.35
CA PRO A 115 -17.27 28.61 -1.00
C PRO A 115 -16.81 29.66 -2.01
N TYR A 116 -16.33 29.18 -3.14
CA TYR A 116 -16.00 29.99 -4.32
C TYR A 116 -16.95 29.63 -5.44
N ALA A 117 -17.43 30.62 -6.19
CA ALA A 117 -18.43 30.41 -7.24
C ALA A 117 -17.94 29.40 -8.28
N GLY A 118 -18.81 28.47 -8.69
CA GLY A 118 -18.50 27.41 -9.65
C GLY A 118 -17.58 26.31 -9.11
N LYS A 119 -17.41 26.17 -7.79
CA LYS A 119 -16.51 25.18 -7.17
C LYS A 119 -17.19 24.40 -6.05
N TYR A 120 -16.68 23.19 -5.82
CA TYR A 120 -17.08 22.36 -4.67
C TYR A 120 -16.39 22.81 -3.39
N THR A 121 -17.16 22.87 -2.31
CA THR A 121 -16.68 23.10 -0.94
C THR A 121 -17.06 21.91 -0.09
N LYS A 122 -16.08 21.36 0.64
CA LYS A 122 -16.27 20.17 1.47
C LYS A 122 -16.86 20.57 2.83
N LEU A 123 -17.84 19.79 3.29
CA LEU A 123 -18.39 19.82 4.64
C LEU A 123 -17.64 18.83 5.54
N THR A 124 -17.83 18.98 6.85
CA THR A 124 -17.17 18.14 7.86
C THR A 124 -17.55 16.66 7.73
N TYR A 125 -18.84 16.35 7.54
CA TYR A 125 -19.35 14.98 7.47
C TYR A 125 -19.78 14.56 6.06
N ARG A 126 -19.86 13.24 5.84
CA ARG A 126 -20.29 12.61 4.58
C ARG A 126 -21.65 11.92 4.75
N ASN A 127 -22.18 11.34 3.67
CA ASN A 127 -23.45 10.60 3.71
C ASN A 127 -24.59 11.45 4.31
N LEU A 128 -24.78 12.62 3.71
CA LEU A 128 -25.78 13.61 4.10
C LEU A 128 -27.18 13.09 3.78
N LYS A 129 -28.16 13.52 4.57
CA LYS A 129 -29.58 13.17 4.37
C LYS A 129 -30.27 14.26 3.58
N ASN A 130 -31.15 13.84 2.69
CA ASN A 130 -32.15 14.70 2.03
C ASN A 130 -33.55 14.55 2.65
N ALA A 131 -33.71 13.66 3.63
CA ALA A 131 -34.96 13.43 4.37
C ALA A 131 -34.68 13.02 5.84
N PRO A 132 -35.50 13.47 6.82
CA PRO A 132 -36.71 14.27 6.68
C PRO A 132 -36.44 15.76 6.39
N ASN A 133 -35.23 16.25 6.66
CA ASN A 133 -34.81 17.61 6.36
C ASN A 133 -33.68 17.55 5.33
N ASP A 134 -33.76 18.41 4.32
CA ASP A 134 -32.70 18.60 3.34
C ASP A 134 -31.60 19.52 3.89
N VAL A 135 -30.47 19.59 3.19
CA VAL A 135 -29.39 20.54 3.49
C VAL A 135 -29.90 21.97 3.27
N VAL A 136 -29.68 22.85 4.24
CA VAL A 136 -30.08 24.26 4.17
C VAL A 136 -28.84 25.12 4.20
N VAL A 137 -28.67 25.94 3.17
CA VAL A 137 -27.56 26.89 3.05
C VAL A 137 -28.07 28.30 3.30
N MET A 138 -27.44 29.02 4.21
CA MET A 138 -27.82 30.35 4.67
C MET A 138 -26.66 31.33 4.53
N LEU A 139 -26.98 32.61 4.42
CA LEU A 139 -25.99 33.68 4.53
C LEU A 139 -25.44 33.74 5.97
N ALA A 140 -24.12 33.75 6.14
CA ALA A 140 -23.54 33.72 7.49
C ALA A 140 -23.83 34.98 8.32
N THR A 141 -24.00 36.13 7.67
CA THR A 141 -24.30 37.42 8.32
C THR A 141 -25.79 37.59 8.64
N ASP A 142 -26.67 36.84 7.99
CA ASP A 142 -28.12 36.88 8.19
C ASP A 142 -28.73 35.52 7.83
N THR A 143 -28.95 34.69 8.84
CA THR A 143 -29.51 33.34 8.66
C THR A 143 -30.98 33.31 8.24
N SER A 144 -31.65 34.47 8.15
CA SER A 144 -32.97 34.55 7.52
C SER A 144 -32.91 34.47 6.00
N VAL A 145 -31.74 34.80 5.41
CA VAL A 145 -31.47 34.64 3.98
C VAL A 145 -31.03 33.20 3.72
N THR A 146 -31.94 32.41 3.18
CA THR A 146 -31.70 31.03 2.73
C THR A 146 -31.54 30.99 1.22
N PHE A 147 -30.62 30.15 0.75
CA PHE A 147 -30.39 29.89 -0.67
C PHE A 147 -31.16 28.66 -1.12
N VAL A 148 -31.47 28.59 -2.42
CA VAL A 148 -32.33 27.54 -2.98
C VAL A 148 -31.47 26.46 -3.67
N ALA A 149 -31.60 25.22 -3.21
CA ALA A 149 -30.97 24.07 -3.85
C ALA A 149 -31.45 23.91 -5.32
N GLY A 150 -30.53 23.58 -6.23
CA GLY A 150 -30.74 23.50 -7.67
C GLY A 150 -30.79 24.86 -8.40
N THR A 151 -30.80 25.98 -7.67
CA THR A 151 -30.73 27.34 -8.26
C THR A 151 -29.45 28.05 -7.86
N ASP A 152 -29.12 28.03 -6.57
CA ASP A 152 -27.95 28.70 -6.01
C ASP A 152 -26.79 27.71 -5.73
N TYR A 153 -27.12 26.47 -5.39
CA TYR A 153 -26.15 25.42 -5.10
C TYR A 153 -26.69 24.01 -5.39
N GLU A 154 -25.78 23.05 -5.55
CA GLU A 154 -26.06 21.61 -5.62
C GLU A 154 -25.33 20.89 -4.48
N VAL A 155 -25.90 19.77 -4.03
CA VAL A 155 -25.36 18.98 -2.90
C VAL A 155 -24.93 17.61 -3.40
N ASP A 156 -23.68 17.26 -3.13
CA ASP A 156 -23.17 15.89 -3.22
C ASP A 156 -23.35 15.23 -1.84
N TYR A 157 -24.48 14.52 -1.70
CA TYR A 157 -24.87 13.88 -0.45
C TYR A 157 -23.92 12.75 -0.05
N GLU A 158 -23.31 12.04 -1.01
CA GLU A 158 -22.42 10.92 -0.71
C GLU A 158 -21.10 11.40 -0.10
N THR A 159 -20.47 12.40 -0.74
CA THR A 159 -19.14 12.86 -0.33
C THR A 159 -19.16 14.07 0.59
N GLY A 160 -20.35 14.63 0.88
CA GLY A 160 -20.51 15.76 1.77
C GLY A 160 -19.91 17.04 1.20
N ARG A 161 -20.28 17.40 -0.03
CA ARG A 161 -19.78 18.61 -0.70
C ARG A 161 -20.93 19.45 -1.23
N ILE A 162 -20.74 20.76 -1.24
CA ILE A 162 -21.66 21.73 -1.84
C ILE A 162 -20.98 22.37 -3.04
N TYR A 163 -21.62 22.33 -4.19
CA TYR A 163 -21.23 23.07 -5.38
C TYR A 163 -22.04 24.36 -5.45
N THR A 164 -21.40 25.52 -5.43
CA THR A 164 -22.10 26.80 -5.63
C THR A 164 -22.14 27.14 -7.11
N ILE A 165 -23.34 27.43 -7.63
CA ILE A 165 -23.56 27.64 -9.07
C ILE A 165 -22.98 29.01 -9.47
N GLU A 166 -22.14 29.02 -10.50
CA GLU A 166 -21.55 30.26 -11.01
C GLU A 166 -22.63 31.19 -11.60
N GLY A 167 -22.62 32.46 -11.19
CA GLY A 167 -23.60 33.46 -11.63
C GLY A 167 -24.95 33.42 -10.90
N ALA A 168 -25.13 32.52 -9.93
CA ALA A 168 -26.29 32.50 -9.05
C ALA A 168 -26.19 33.54 -7.90
N SER A 169 -27.08 33.47 -6.91
CA SER A 169 -27.15 34.48 -5.84
C SER A 169 -26.00 34.39 -4.82
N ILE A 170 -25.32 33.24 -4.75
CA ILE A 170 -24.15 33.06 -3.88
C ILE A 170 -22.93 33.69 -4.58
N THR A 171 -22.41 34.78 -4.01
CA THR A 171 -21.24 35.46 -4.55
C THR A 171 -19.93 34.78 -4.15
N ASP A 172 -18.85 35.08 -4.86
CA ASP A 172 -17.54 34.49 -4.60
C ASP A 172 -17.01 34.81 -3.19
N ALA A 173 -16.43 33.81 -2.51
CA ALA A 173 -15.95 33.88 -1.13
C ALA A 173 -16.99 34.38 -0.11
N GLN A 174 -18.28 34.28 -0.41
CA GLN A 174 -19.36 34.64 0.51
C GLN A 174 -19.40 33.64 1.65
N LYS A 175 -19.36 34.12 2.90
CA LYS A 175 -19.48 33.25 4.06
C LYS A 175 -20.90 32.73 4.19
N LEU A 176 -21.04 31.42 4.30
CA LEU A 176 -22.33 30.74 4.44
C LEU A 176 -22.35 29.92 5.74
N LYS A 177 -23.56 29.64 6.21
CA LYS A 177 -23.85 28.68 7.28
C LYS A 177 -24.68 27.55 6.71
N VAL A 178 -24.31 26.32 7.00
CA VAL A 178 -24.98 25.14 6.48
C VAL A 178 -25.55 24.31 7.63
N ASP A 179 -26.85 24.05 7.56
CA ASP A 179 -27.53 23.09 8.41
C ASP A 179 -27.73 21.80 7.62
N TYR A 180 -27.38 20.67 8.22
CA TYR A 180 -27.57 19.37 7.58
C TYR A 180 -27.61 18.23 8.58
N SER A 181 -28.20 17.12 8.17
CA SER A 181 -28.13 15.85 8.91
C SER A 181 -27.38 14.81 8.10
N TYR A 182 -26.80 13.83 8.80
CA TYR A 182 -25.96 12.80 8.19
C TYR A 182 -26.18 11.45 8.85
N ASP A 183 -26.06 10.39 8.05
CA ASP A 183 -26.20 9.02 8.53
C ASP A 183 -24.87 8.47 9.03
N ALA A 184 -24.94 7.35 9.75
CA ALA A 184 -23.73 6.65 10.15
C ALA A 184 -22.97 6.18 8.91
N LEU A 185 -21.65 6.26 8.96
CA LEU A 185 -20.77 5.80 7.89
C LEU A 185 -19.56 5.13 8.54
N THR A 186 -19.33 3.88 8.17
CA THR A 186 -18.09 3.17 8.46
C THR A 186 -17.27 3.02 7.19
N GLY A 187 -15.97 3.10 7.32
CA GLY A 187 -15.07 2.95 6.18
C GLY A 187 -13.63 2.74 6.62
N SER A 188 -12.77 2.60 5.63
CA SER A 188 -11.35 2.39 5.81
C SER A 188 -10.59 3.59 5.28
N ILE A 189 -9.75 4.18 6.11
CA ILE A 189 -8.80 5.22 5.73
C ILE A 189 -7.40 4.60 5.69
N THR A 190 -6.64 4.93 4.66
CA THR A 190 -5.20 4.70 4.63
C THR A 190 -4.54 6.07 4.60
N ASN A 191 -3.91 6.44 5.71
CA ASN A 191 -3.13 7.67 5.79
C ASN A 191 -1.84 7.48 4.99
N ILE A 192 -1.49 8.42 4.13
CA ILE A 192 -0.37 8.29 3.19
C ILE A 192 0.91 8.87 3.83
N SER A 193 2.06 8.19 3.62
CA SER A 193 3.38 8.68 4.04
C SER A 193 3.55 8.93 5.55
N THR A 194 2.86 8.15 6.38
CA THR A 194 3.03 8.19 7.85
C THR A 194 4.23 7.36 8.30
N ASN A 195 4.55 6.29 7.58
CA ASN A 195 5.69 5.41 7.83
C ASN A 195 6.88 5.79 6.95
N LYS A 196 8.08 5.77 7.54
CA LYS A 196 9.33 6.11 6.83
C LYS A 196 10.03 4.90 6.22
N ARG A 197 9.72 3.71 6.71
CA ARG A 197 10.28 2.44 6.27
C ARG A 197 9.31 1.30 6.57
N ILE A 198 9.40 0.25 5.78
CA ILE A 198 8.74 -1.03 6.06
C ILE A 198 9.84 -2.06 6.21
N GLU A 199 10.03 -2.57 7.41
CA GLU A 199 10.84 -3.76 7.66
C GLU A 199 9.86 -4.90 7.97
N ALA A 200 9.99 -6.02 7.29
CA ALA A 200 9.03 -7.11 7.43
C ALA A 200 9.69 -8.47 7.42
N TYR A 201 9.09 -9.40 8.16
CA TYR A 201 9.30 -10.83 7.95
C TYR A 201 8.40 -11.28 6.78
N VAL A 202 8.93 -12.06 5.85
CA VAL A 202 8.20 -12.50 4.64
C VAL A 202 8.18 -14.02 4.58
N ARG A 203 7.00 -14.60 4.38
CA ARG A 203 6.83 -16.04 4.21
C ARG A 203 6.05 -16.35 2.94
N PHE A 204 6.63 -17.17 2.09
CA PHE A 204 5.95 -17.73 0.94
C PHE A 204 5.64 -19.21 1.21
N ILE A 205 4.36 -19.56 1.11
CA ILE A 205 3.89 -20.94 1.19
C ILE A 205 3.43 -21.34 -0.20
N GLY A 206 4.19 -22.23 -0.83
CA GLY A 206 4.03 -22.61 -2.22
C GLY A 206 3.79 -24.10 -2.44
N LEU A 207 3.34 -24.39 -3.66
CA LEU A 207 3.23 -25.71 -4.23
C LEU A 207 4.00 -25.72 -5.55
N ASP A 208 4.96 -26.64 -5.64
CA ASP A 208 5.59 -27.01 -6.90
C ASP A 208 4.59 -27.81 -7.73
N ARG A 209 4.02 -27.18 -8.75
CA ARG A 209 3.01 -27.80 -9.63
C ARG A 209 3.56 -28.93 -10.49
N VAL A 210 4.87 -28.95 -10.72
CA VAL A 210 5.49 -29.98 -11.56
C VAL A 210 5.69 -31.27 -10.77
N ASN A 211 6.26 -31.16 -9.56
CA ASN A 211 6.56 -32.34 -8.74
C ASN A 211 5.50 -32.62 -7.65
N ARG A 212 4.48 -31.76 -7.51
CA ARG A 212 3.43 -31.84 -6.48
C ARG A 212 4.00 -31.86 -5.05
N ARG A 213 5.01 -31.03 -4.80
CA ARG A 213 5.65 -30.91 -3.49
C ARG A 213 5.38 -29.54 -2.89
N ASN A 214 5.09 -29.49 -1.60
CA ASN A 214 4.95 -28.22 -0.91
C ASN A 214 6.33 -27.61 -0.69
N CYS A 215 6.42 -26.30 -0.85
CA CYS A 215 7.63 -25.54 -0.58
C CYS A 215 7.32 -24.33 0.30
N GLU A 216 8.29 -23.93 1.09
CA GLU A 216 8.20 -22.77 1.97
C GLU A 216 9.49 -21.97 1.86
N LEU A 217 9.36 -20.65 1.72
CA LEU A 217 10.47 -19.71 1.82
C LEU A 217 10.17 -18.74 2.95
N GLU A 218 11.12 -18.58 3.85
CA GLU A 218 11.08 -17.57 4.91
C GLU A 218 12.25 -16.62 4.74
N LEU A 219 11.96 -15.32 4.74
CA LEU A 219 12.95 -14.24 4.82
C LEU A 219 12.76 -13.58 6.19
N PHE A 220 13.78 -13.68 7.03
CA PHE A 220 13.65 -13.30 8.44
C PHE A 220 13.45 -11.80 8.62
N LYS A 221 14.09 -11.02 7.76
CA LYS A 221 13.94 -9.58 7.71
C LYS A 221 14.21 -9.07 6.31
N ALA A 222 13.29 -8.27 5.78
CA ALA A 222 13.45 -7.57 4.51
C ALA A 222 13.01 -6.11 4.67
N SER A 223 13.79 -5.19 4.12
CA SER A 223 13.38 -3.80 3.96
C SER A 223 12.61 -3.66 2.64
N ILE A 224 11.32 -3.34 2.72
CA ILE A 224 10.40 -3.28 1.59
C ILE A 224 10.22 -1.83 1.17
N THR A 225 10.26 -1.60 -0.14
CA THR A 225 10.06 -0.31 -0.79
C THR A 225 9.00 -0.46 -1.87
N PRO A 226 7.87 0.26 -1.78
CA PRO A 226 6.88 0.30 -2.85
C PRO A 226 7.46 0.97 -4.09
N ALA A 227 6.89 0.67 -5.26
CA ALA A 227 7.25 1.35 -6.49
C ALA A 227 6.99 2.86 -6.41
N SER A 228 7.69 3.62 -7.24
CA SER A 228 7.59 5.08 -7.26
C SER A 228 6.23 5.61 -7.74
N GLU A 229 5.46 4.78 -8.44
CA GLU A 229 4.21 5.18 -9.11
C GLU A 229 3.13 4.09 -8.94
N ILE A 230 1.87 4.53 -8.81
CA ILE A 230 0.68 3.68 -8.77
C ILE A 230 -0.34 4.30 -9.73
N ASP A 231 -0.75 3.56 -10.76
CA ASP A 231 -1.70 4.04 -11.76
C ASP A 231 -3.15 3.96 -11.24
N LEU A 232 -3.63 5.02 -10.59
CA LEU A 232 -5.01 5.07 -10.07
C LEU A 232 -6.07 5.19 -11.18
N ILE A 233 -5.70 5.65 -12.37
CA ILE A 233 -6.58 5.80 -13.53
C ILE A 233 -5.86 5.17 -14.73
N SER A 234 -6.31 4.00 -15.16
CA SER A 234 -5.69 3.28 -16.28
C SER A 234 -6.69 2.41 -17.03
N GLY A 235 -6.39 2.07 -18.28
CA GLY A 235 -7.17 1.10 -19.07
C GLY A 235 -6.85 -0.36 -18.75
N LYS A 236 -6.03 -0.62 -17.73
CA LYS A 236 -5.60 -1.95 -17.29
C LYS A 236 -5.91 -2.13 -15.80
N PHE A 237 -5.90 -3.37 -15.33
CA PHE A 237 -5.88 -3.63 -13.89
C PHE A 237 -4.59 -3.07 -13.32
N THR A 238 -4.73 -2.20 -12.32
CA THR A 238 -3.56 -1.62 -11.65
C THR A 238 -2.81 -2.73 -10.90
N GLU A 239 -1.49 -2.61 -10.84
CA GLU A 239 -0.63 -3.53 -10.10
C GLU A 239 0.15 -2.75 -9.05
N LEU A 240 0.29 -3.32 -7.85
CA LEU A 240 1.15 -2.79 -6.80
C LEU A 240 2.49 -3.53 -6.85
N LYS A 241 3.55 -2.81 -7.18
CA LYS A 241 4.90 -3.36 -7.31
C LYS A 241 5.73 -2.99 -6.10
N PHE A 242 6.48 -3.95 -5.58
CA PHE A 242 7.33 -3.79 -4.42
C PHE A 242 8.70 -4.39 -4.72
N SER A 243 9.73 -3.72 -4.21
CA SER A 243 11.10 -4.20 -4.19
C SER A 243 11.60 -4.22 -2.75
N GLY A 244 12.63 -4.98 -2.47
CA GLY A 244 13.21 -4.98 -1.13
C GLY A 244 14.60 -5.58 -1.05
N GLU A 245 15.28 -5.27 0.04
CA GLU A 245 16.58 -5.82 0.39
C GLU A 245 16.42 -6.78 1.57
N VAL A 246 16.94 -8.01 1.42
CA VAL A 246 16.96 -8.99 2.51
C VAL A 246 18.08 -8.62 3.45
N LEU A 247 17.73 -8.40 4.72
CA LEU A 247 18.66 -8.01 5.77
C LEU A 247 19.10 -9.24 6.57
N THR A 248 20.36 -9.25 6.99
CA THR A 248 20.88 -10.30 7.86
C THR A 248 20.43 -10.06 9.31
N THR A 249 19.88 -11.08 9.95
CA THR A 249 19.64 -11.14 11.39
C THR A 249 20.60 -12.14 12.05
N ASP A 250 20.56 -12.24 13.37
CA ASP A 250 21.34 -13.25 14.12
C ASP A 250 20.98 -14.69 13.71
N ASP A 251 19.76 -14.91 13.24
CA ASP A 251 19.26 -16.20 12.73
C ASP A 251 19.62 -16.45 11.26
N GLY A 252 20.26 -15.47 10.58
CA GLY A 252 20.60 -15.51 9.17
C GLY A 252 19.73 -14.60 8.30
N THR A 253 19.66 -14.87 7.00
CA THR A 253 18.86 -14.05 6.05
C THR A 253 17.50 -14.67 5.74
N GLY A 254 17.42 -15.99 5.73
CA GLY A 254 16.22 -16.75 5.41
C GLY A 254 16.51 -18.21 5.15
N ARG A 255 15.47 -18.99 4.88
CA ARG A 255 15.57 -20.42 4.57
C ARG A 255 14.52 -20.83 3.56
N PHE A 256 14.88 -21.80 2.72
CA PHE A 256 13.97 -22.45 1.78
C PHE A 256 13.83 -23.92 2.15
N LEU A 257 12.59 -24.39 2.27
CA LEU A 257 12.23 -25.74 2.65
C LEU A 257 11.38 -26.38 1.54
N PHE A 258 11.72 -27.61 1.16
CA PHE A 258 10.79 -28.50 0.50
C PHE A 258 10.26 -29.48 1.54
N LEU A 259 8.94 -29.56 1.65
CA LEU A 259 8.30 -30.58 2.47
C LEU A 259 8.25 -31.88 1.65
N ALA A 260 8.65 -32.97 2.30
CA ALA A 260 8.66 -34.31 1.71
C ALA A 260 7.26 -34.92 1.65
#